data_AF-A0A662K180-F1
#
_entry.id   AF-A0A662K180-F1
#
_cell.length_a   1.000
_cell.length_b   1.000
_cell.length_c   1.000
_cell.angle_alpha   90.00
_cell.angle_beta   90.00
_cell.angle_gamma   90.00
#
_symmetry.space_group_name_H-M   'P 1'
#
loop_
_entity.id
_entity.type
_entity.pdbx_description
1 polymer ?
#
loop_
_entity_poly.entity_id
_entity_poly.type
_entity_poly.pdbx_seq_one_letter_code
_entity_poly.pdbx_strand_id
1 'polypeptide(L)'
;QTTYGMSERILGAIVGIHGDDRGLILPPSITPIQVIIIPIIFKGKEEIIKNECKKVEKILKNANIRAQVDLRDITPGNKYYDWELKGVPLRIEIGPKEIENKQVMVVRRDNFEKIKVDKKTLVEEIPNILDSISSNMYKIAKDLLDKSIKKFEDIDKAKEFTGIIELPWCGNNDCTLKMEEILDVKTLGIPIEQNQCDKTCPVCKKPAKNWVRLAKTY
;
A
#
# COMPACT_ATOMS: atom_id res chain seq x y z
N GLN A 1 -12.41 25.53 20.27
CA GLN A 1 -13.07 24.60 19.34
C GLN A 1 -12.01 24.04 18.41
N THR A 2 -11.97 22.71 18.22
CA THR A 2 -11.03 22.04 17.31
C THR A 2 -11.81 21.45 16.13
N THR A 3 -11.23 21.49 14.93
CA THR A 3 -11.84 20.97 13.70
C THR A 3 -10.81 20.16 12.91
N TYR A 4 -11.12 18.90 12.62
CA TYR A 4 -10.30 18.01 11.79
C TYR A 4 -11.18 17.43 10.68
N GLY A 5 -10.61 17.26 9.48
CA GLY A 5 -11.33 16.71 8.32
C GLY A 5 -10.41 15.84 7.48
N MET A 6 -10.89 14.67 7.09
CA MET A 6 -10.25 13.77 6.14
C MET A 6 -11.10 13.73 4.87
N SER A 7 -10.46 13.76 3.69
CA SER A 7 -11.15 13.72 2.39
C SER A 7 -10.75 12.50 1.56
N GLU A 8 -11.40 12.33 0.42
CA GLU A 8 -11.11 11.31 -0.59
C GLU A 8 -9.68 11.35 -1.14
N ARG A 9 -8.93 12.45 -0.89
CA ARG A 9 -7.49 12.53 -1.21
C ARG A 9 -6.67 11.42 -0.57
N ILE A 10 -7.12 10.85 0.55
CA ILE A 10 -6.47 9.70 1.18
C ILE A 10 -6.48 8.50 0.23
N LEU A 11 -7.57 8.28 -0.51
CA LEU A 11 -7.62 7.21 -1.51
C LEU A 11 -6.64 7.46 -2.65
N GLY A 12 -6.55 8.71 -3.13
CA GLY A 12 -5.56 9.12 -4.13
C GLY A 12 -4.12 8.86 -3.67
N ALA A 13 -3.81 9.15 -2.41
CA ALA A 13 -2.50 8.86 -1.82
C ALA A 13 -2.20 7.36 -1.76
N ILE A 14 -3.18 6.53 -1.36
CA ILE A 14 -3.02 5.06 -1.33
C ILE A 14 -2.72 4.53 -2.73
N VAL A 15 -3.46 4.99 -3.75
CA VAL A 15 -3.20 4.61 -5.15
C VAL A 15 -1.82 5.06 -5.60
N GLY A 16 -1.43 6.30 -5.32
CA GLY A 16 -0.13 6.84 -5.72
C GLY A 16 1.07 6.19 -5.03
N ILE A 17 0.91 5.69 -3.79
CA ILE A 17 1.99 5.05 -3.03
C ILE A 17 2.14 3.57 -3.38
N HIS A 18 1.02 2.87 -3.57
CA HIS A 18 1.04 1.40 -3.68
C HIS A 18 0.77 0.86 -5.08
N GLY A 19 0.16 1.64 -5.98
CA GLY A 19 -0.13 1.19 -7.35
C GLY A 19 1.12 0.81 -8.14
N ASP A 20 0.96 -0.09 -9.11
CA ASP A 20 2.00 -0.51 -10.04
C ASP A 20 1.48 -0.48 -11.49
N ASP A 21 2.32 -0.89 -12.44
CA ASP A 21 1.98 -0.93 -13.87
C ASP A 21 0.82 -1.89 -14.21
N ARG A 22 0.45 -2.78 -13.28
CA ARG A 22 -0.66 -3.74 -13.44
C ARG A 22 -1.95 -3.24 -12.82
N GLY A 23 -1.92 -2.16 -12.04
CA GLY A 23 -3.09 -1.50 -11.49
C GLY A 23 -2.99 -1.25 -9.99
N LEU A 24 -4.14 -1.35 -9.32
CA LEU A 24 -4.23 -1.05 -7.91
C LEU A 24 -3.53 -2.12 -7.06
N ILE A 25 -2.96 -1.69 -5.93
CA ILE A 25 -2.59 -2.55 -4.81
C ILE A 25 -3.21 -1.90 -3.56
N LEU A 26 -4.23 -2.53 -3.00
CA LEU A 26 -5.01 -1.95 -1.92
C LEU A 26 -4.71 -2.66 -0.59
N PRO A 27 -4.63 -1.92 0.53
CA PRO A 27 -4.53 -2.52 1.84
C PRO A 27 -5.71 -3.47 2.11
N PRO A 28 -5.46 -4.68 2.65
CA PRO A 28 -6.52 -5.64 3.01
C PRO A 28 -7.63 -5.10 3.91
N SER A 29 -7.34 -4.11 4.75
CA SER A 29 -8.30 -3.50 5.67
C SER A 29 -9.40 -2.70 4.97
N ILE A 30 -9.09 -2.06 3.84
CA ILE A 30 -10.03 -1.17 3.13
C ILE A 30 -10.61 -1.77 1.85
N THR A 31 -10.08 -2.90 1.39
CA THR A 31 -10.49 -3.47 0.11
C THR A 31 -11.88 -4.11 0.21
N PRO A 32 -12.84 -3.82 -0.71
CA PRO A 32 -14.16 -4.43 -0.69
C PRO A 32 -14.13 -5.96 -0.80
N ILE A 33 -13.23 -6.50 -1.62
CA ILE A 33 -12.99 -7.94 -1.79
C ILE A 33 -11.54 -8.20 -1.41
N GLN A 34 -11.32 -8.97 -0.34
CA GLN A 34 -9.98 -9.36 0.11
C GLN A 34 -9.46 -10.57 -0.67
N VAL A 35 -10.36 -11.50 -1.00
CA VAL A 35 -10.02 -12.77 -1.64
C VAL A 35 -10.93 -13.02 -2.84
N ILE A 36 -10.34 -13.18 -4.03
CA ILE A 36 -11.06 -13.67 -5.20
C ILE A 36 -10.72 -15.13 -5.48
N ILE A 37 -11.73 -15.97 -5.64
CA ILE A 37 -11.58 -17.40 -5.93
C ILE A 37 -11.86 -17.63 -7.41
N ILE A 38 -10.91 -18.23 -8.10
CA ILE A 38 -10.96 -18.44 -9.55
C ILE A 38 -10.89 -19.94 -9.85
N PRO A 39 -11.95 -20.51 -10.44
CA PRO A 39 -11.95 -21.90 -10.85
C PRO A 39 -11.05 -22.10 -12.08
N ILE A 40 -10.14 -23.07 -12.02
CA ILE A 40 -9.30 -23.49 -13.15
C ILE A 40 -10.02 -24.64 -13.84
N ILE A 41 -10.91 -24.27 -14.76
CA ILE A 41 -11.82 -25.19 -15.41
C ILE A 41 -11.05 -26.22 -16.25
N PHE A 42 -11.39 -27.50 -16.03
CA PHE A 42 -10.87 -28.63 -16.80
C PHE A 42 -12.04 -29.47 -17.31
N LYS A 43 -11.94 -29.94 -18.56
CA LYS A 43 -13.02 -30.65 -19.25
C LYS A 43 -13.50 -31.87 -18.45
N GLY A 44 -14.79 -31.94 -18.16
CA GLY A 44 -15.42 -33.04 -17.40
C GLY A 44 -15.30 -32.94 -15.88
N LYS A 45 -14.69 -31.88 -15.33
CA LYS A 45 -14.59 -31.61 -13.87
C LYS A 45 -15.21 -30.26 -13.49
N GLU A 46 -15.92 -29.60 -14.41
CA GLU A 46 -16.42 -28.22 -14.27
C GLU A 46 -17.26 -28.03 -13.00
N GLU A 47 -18.27 -28.87 -12.81
CA GLU A 47 -19.20 -28.76 -11.68
C GLU A 47 -18.52 -29.05 -10.34
N ILE A 48 -17.61 -30.02 -10.31
CA ILE A 48 -16.86 -30.35 -9.09
C ILE A 48 -16.00 -29.16 -8.66
N ILE A 49 -15.32 -28.52 -9.62
CA ILE A 49 -14.49 -27.33 -9.35
C ILE A 49 -15.33 -26.15 -8.90
N LYS A 50 -16.44 -25.84 -9.60
CA LYS A 50 -17.33 -24.73 -9.24
C LYS A 50 -17.92 -24.91 -7.84
N ASN A 51 -18.36 -26.13 -7.51
CA ASN A 51 -18.89 -26.44 -6.20
C ASN A 51 -17.82 -26.32 -5.11
N GLU A 52 -16.57 -26.70 -5.42
CA GLU A 52 -15.48 -26.53 -4.48
C GLU A 52 -15.14 -25.05 -4.22
N CYS A 53 -15.11 -24.21 -5.26
CA CYS A 53 -14.93 -22.77 -5.10
C CYS A 53 -16.01 -22.15 -4.21
N LYS A 54 -17.28 -22.53 -4.39
CA LYS A 54 -18.40 -22.07 -3.55
C LYS A 54 -18.27 -22.52 -2.09
N LYS A 55 -17.77 -23.73 -1.85
CA LYS A 55 -17.49 -24.22 -0.49
C LYS A 55 -16.40 -23.39 0.19
N VAL A 56 -15.30 -23.14 -0.52
CA VAL A 56 -14.19 -22.31 -0.02
C VAL A 56 -14.66 -20.89 0.26
N GLU A 57 -15.46 -20.29 -0.63
CA GLU A 57 -16.06 -18.97 -0.41
C GLU A 57 -16.89 -18.94 0.87
N LYS A 58 -17.74 -19.94 1.09
CA LYS A 58 -18.57 -20.02 2.30
C LYS A 58 -17.73 -20.16 3.56
N ILE A 59 -16.68 -20.98 3.54
CA ILE A 59 -15.74 -21.15 4.66
C ILE A 59 -15.10 -19.80 5.02
N LEU A 60 -14.59 -19.08 4.03
CA LEU A 60 -13.94 -17.78 4.25
C LEU A 60 -14.94 -16.72 4.74
N LYS A 61 -16.13 -16.64 4.16
CA LYS A 61 -17.19 -15.71 4.61
C LYS A 61 -17.63 -15.99 6.05
N ASN A 62 -17.74 -17.27 6.44
CA ASN A 62 -18.05 -17.64 7.82
C ASN A 62 -16.96 -17.21 8.81
N ALA A 63 -15.72 -17.04 8.34
CA ALA A 63 -14.61 -16.48 9.09
C ALA A 63 -14.49 -14.94 8.96
N ASN A 64 -15.55 -14.27 8.48
CA ASN A 64 -15.59 -12.81 8.29
C ASN A 64 -14.56 -12.27 7.27
N ILE A 65 -14.10 -13.12 6.35
CA ILE A 65 -13.22 -12.72 5.24
C ILE A 65 -14.07 -12.35 4.04
N ARG A 66 -13.81 -11.18 3.44
CA ARG A 66 -14.53 -10.69 2.27
C ARG A 66 -14.07 -11.42 1.00
N ALA A 67 -14.60 -12.62 0.82
CA ALA A 67 -14.30 -13.50 -0.31
C ALA A 67 -15.41 -13.47 -1.38
N GLN A 68 -15.03 -13.68 -2.64
CA GLN A 68 -15.97 -13.83 -3.77
C GLN A 68 -15.45 -14.87 -4.77
N VAL A 69 -16.35 -15.59 -5.45
CA VAL A 69 -15.98 -16.47 -6.58
C VAL A 69 -16.25 -15.78 -7.91
N ASP A 70 -15.29 -15.86 -8.84
CA ASP A 70 -15.48 -15.45 -10.23
C ASP A 70 -15.86 -16.62 -11.14
N LEU A 71 -17.17 -16.78 -11.35
CA LEU A 71 -17.76 -17.81 -12.21
C LEU A 71 -18.01 -17.35 -13.66
N ARG A 72 -17.54 -16.17 -14.07
CA ARG A 72 -17.71 -15.69 -15.45
C ARG A 72 -17.10 -16.69 -16.44
N ASP A 73 -17.73 -16.85 -17.60
CA ASP A 73 -17.26 -17.76 -18.65
C ASP A 73 -16.20 -17.08 -19.54
N ILE A 74 -15.08 -16.73 -18.93
CA ILE A 74 -13.89 -16.16 -19.58
C ILE A 74 -12.64 -16.92 -19.13
N THR A 75 -11.55 -16.79 -19.89
CA THR A 75 -10.30 -17.49 -19.59
C THR A 75 -9.78 -17.10 -18.19
N PRO A 76 -9.13 -18.01 -17.46
CA PRO A 76 -8.52 -17.70 -16.17
C PRO A 76 -7.57 -16.50 -16.24
N GLY A 77 -6.77 -16.39 -17.31
CA GLY A 77 -5.88 -15.26 -17.53
C GLY A 77 -6.60 -13.90 -17.58
N ASN A 78 -7.76 -13.82 -18.24
CA ASN A 78 -8.55 -12.59 -18.26
C ASN A 78 -9.10 -12.25 -16.88
N LYS A 79 -9.53 -13.27 -16.10
CA LYS A 79 -9.95 -13.05 -14.72
C LYS A 79 -8.79 -12.56 -13.85
N TYR A 80 -7.60 -13.13 -14.02
CA TYR A 80 -6.40 -12.74 -13.29
C TYR A 80 -6.14 -11.25 -13.48
N TYR A 81 -6.09 -10.83 -14.75
CA TYR A 81 -5.89 -9.43 -15.10
C TYR A 81 -6.96 -8.51 -14.49
N ASP A 82 -8.25 -8.84 -14.63
CA ASP A 82 -9.33 -8.01 -14.09
C ASP A 82 -9.21 -7.75 -12.58
N TRP A 83 -8.84 -8.78 -11.82
CA TRP A 83 -8.76 -8.69 -10.35
C TRP A 83 -7.42 -8.15 -9.86
N GLU A 84 -6.35 -8.37 -10.62
CA GLU A 84 -5.06 -7.71 -10.40
C GLU A 84 -5.18 -6.20 -10.62
N LEU A 85 -5.86 -5.79 -11.70
CA LEU A 85 -6.13 -4.38 -12.01
C LEU A 85 -6.93 -3.69 -10.91
N LYS A 86 -7.92 -4.38 -10.34
CA LYS A 86 -8.75 -3.90 -9.22
C LYS A 86 -8.06 -3.97 -7.87
N GLY A 87 -6.88 -4.58 -7.78
CA GLY A 87 -6.07 -4.65 -6.56
C GLY A 87 -6.63 -5.54 -5.46
N VAL A 88 -7.31 -6.64 -5.82
CA VAL A 88 -7.73 -7.65 -4.84
C VAL A 88 -6.47 -8.26 -4.21
N PRO A 89 -6.28 -8.20 -2.87
CA PRO A 89 -5.06 -8.63 -2.20
C PRO A 89 -4.68 -10.09 -2.48
N LEU A 90 -5.65 -11.00 -2.48
CA LEU A 90 -5.43 -12.42 -2.66
C LEU A 90 -6.30 -12.99 -3.79
N ARG A 91 -5.66 -13.80 -4.63
CA ARG A 91 -6.35 -14.69 -5.56
C ARG A 91 -6.15 -16.13 -5.12
N ILE A 92 -7.24 -16.89 -5.02
CA ILE A 92 -7.21 -18.33 -4.81
C ILE A 92 -7.54 -19.03 -6.12
N GLU A 93 -6.64 -19.89 -6.59
CA GLU A 93 -6.84 -20.73 -7.77
C GLU A 93 -7.21 -22.14 -7.31
N ILE A 94 -8.29 -22.70 -7.87
CA ILE A 94 -8.76 -24.06 -7.54
C ILE A 94 -8.96 -24.83 -8.84
N GLY A 95 -8.11 -25.81 -9.10
CA GLY A 95 -8.25 -26.76 -10.19
C GLY A 95 -8.36 -28.21 -9.71
N PRO A 96 -8.30 -29.18 -10.63
CA PRO A 96 -8.34 -30.60 -10.30
C PRO A 96 -7.24 -31.04 -9.32
N LYS A 97 -6.02 -30.51 -9.50
CA LYS A 97 -4.85 -30.85 -8.66
C LYS A 97 -5.03 -30.37 -7.23
N GLU A 98 -5.54 -29.16 -7.05
CA GLU A 98 -5.80 -28.56 -5.74
C GLU A 98 -6.88 -29.37 -4.99
N ILE A 99 -7.92 -29.81 -5.70
CA ILE A 99 -8.98 -30.67 -5.15
C ILE A 99 -8.43 -32.02 -4.71
N GLU A 100 -7.65 -32.69 -5.57
CA GLU A 100 -7.04 -34.00 -5.29
C GLU A 100 -6.12 -33.94 -4.06
N ASN A 101 -5.32 -32.87 -3.96
CA ASN A 101 -4.39 -32.68 -2.84
C ASN A 101 -5.05 -32.11 -1.57
N LYS A 102 -6.32 -31.69 -1.63
CA LYS A 102 -7.03 -30.98 -0.55
C LYS A 102 -6.35 -29.65 -0.15
N GLN A 103 -5.77 -28.98 -1.13
CA GLN A 103 -5.05 -27.71 -1.00
C GLN A 103 -5.75 -26.64 -1.84
N VAL A 104 -5.33 -25.39 -1.69
CA VAL A 104 -5.61 -24.33 -2.65
C VAL A 104 -4.32 -23.59 -2.98
N MET A 105 -4.26 -23.00 -4.17
CA MET A 105 -3.15 -22.12 -4.55
C MET A 105 -3.53 -20.68 -4.27
N VAL A 106 -2.83 -20.03 -3.34
CA VAL A 106 -3.02 -18.62 -3.01
C VAL A 106 -1.95 -17.80 -3.74
N VAL A 107 -2.34 -16.73 -4.40
CA VAL A 107 -1.46 -15.80 -5.10
C VAL A 107 -1.65 -14.41 -4.52
N ARG A 108 -0.55 -13.81 -4.09
CA ARG A 108 -0.52 -12.46 -3.53
C ARG A 108 -0.46 -11.39 -4.61
N ARG A 109 -1.21 -10.29 -4.43
CA ARG A 109 -1.21 -9.16 -5.38
C ARG A 109 0.02 -8.27 -5.26
N ASP A 110 0.56 -8.10 -4.06
CA ASP A 110 1.66 -7.17 -3.80
C ASP A 110 3.02 -7.64 -4.36
N ASN A 111 3.22 -8.95 -4.47
CA ASN A 111 4.50 -9.52 -4.92
C ASN A 111 4.39 -10.75 -5.85
N PHE A 112 3.18 -11.19 -6.21
CA PHE A 112 2.91 -12.38 -7.03
C PHE A 112 3.42 -13.72 -6.46
N GLU A 113 3.75 -13.75 -5.18
CA GLU A 113 4.14 -14.97 -4.48
C GLU A 113 2.99 -15.99 -4.50
N LYS A 114 3.33 -17.25 -4.74
CA LYS A 114 2.40 -18.38 -4.80
C LYS A 114 2.60 -19.28 -3.60
N ILE A 115 1.53 -19.47 -2.83
CA ILE A 115 1.54 -20.21 -1.57
C ILE A 115 0.51 -21.33 -1.68
N LYS A 116 0.94 -22.57 -1.42
CA LYS A 116 0.01 -23.69 -1.29
C LYS A 116 -0.51 -23.71 0.14
N VAL A 117 -1.82 -23.64 0.31
CA VAL A 117 -2.46 -23.62 1.63
C VAL A 117 -3.38 -24.83 1.76
N ASP A 118 -3.23 -25.57 2.86
CA ASP A 118 -4.12 -26.69 3.16
C ASP A 118 -5.52 -26.19 3.49
N LYS A 119 -6.54 -26.87 2.95
CA LYS A 119 -7.93 -26.45 3.16
C LYS A 119 -8.38 -26.55 4.62
N LYS A 120 -7.69 -27.35 5.42
CA LYS A 120 -7.94 -27.49 6.87
C LYS A 120 -7.52 -26.25 7.65
N THR A 121 -6.43 -25.60 7.25
CA THR A 121 -5.86 -24.43 7.94
C THR A 121 -6.21 -23.12 7.23
N LEU A 122 -7.04 -23.17 6.18
CA LEU A 122 -7.38 -22.01 5.35
C LEU A 122 -7.88 -20.79 6.15
N VAL A 123 -8.71 -21.02 7.16
CA VAL A 123 -9.29 -19.95 8.00
C VAL A 123 -8.24 -19.27 8.88
N GLU A 124 -7.16 -19.97 9.21
CA GLU A 124 -6.04 -19.46 10.02
C GLU A 124 -4.99 -18.80 9.13
N GLU A 125 -4.66 -19.42 7.99
CA GLU A 125 -3.62 -18.96 7.08
C GLU A 125 -4.00 -17.69 6.31
N ILE A 126 -5.23 -17.58 5.82
CA ILE A 126 -5.63 -16.43 4.99
C ILE A 126 -5.50 -15.09 5.74
N PRO A 127 -5.97 -14.93 6.98
CA PRO A 127 -5.71 -13.73 7.77
C PRO A 127 -4.21 -13.42 7.95
N ASN A 128 -3.40 -14.42 8.28
CA ASN A 128 -1.95 -14.24 8.44
C ASN A 128 -1.29 -13.72 7.17
N ILE A 129 -1.72 -14.22 6.00
CA ILE A 129 -1.22 -13.76 4.71
C ILE A 129 -1.68 -12.30 4.45
N LEU A 130 -2.92 -11.95 4.77
CA LEU A 130 -3.41 -10.56 4.63
C LEU A 130 -2.66 -9.58 5.56
N ASP A 131 -2.32 -10.00 6.78
CA ASP A 131 -1.53 -9.20 7.70
C ASP A 131 -0.08 -9.03 7.21
N SER A 132 0.49 -10.10 6.64
CA SER A 132 1.80 -10.05 5.98
C SER A 132 1.81 -9.07 4.80
N ILE A 133 0.77 -9.06 3.96
CA ILE A 133 0.61 -8.08 2.88
C ILE A 133 0.58 -6.67 3.45
N SER A 134 -0.25 -6.41 4.47
CA SER A 134 -0.37 -5.09 5.10
C SER A 134 0.98 -4.60 5.66
N SER A 135 1.71 -5.51 6.32
CA SER A 135 3.04 -5.23 6.89
C SER A 135 4.08 -4.94 5.80
N ASN A 136 4.06 -5.70 4.71
CA ASN A 136 4.95 -5.50 3.56
C ASN A 136 4.68 -4.17 2.86
N MET A 137 3.41 -3.85 2.60
CA MET A 137 3.00 -2.57 2.02
C MET A 137 3.44 -1.38 2.88
N TYR A 138 3.25 -1.48 4.20
CA TYR A 138 3.70 -0.44 5.14
C TYR A 138 5.22 -0.28 5.10
N LYS A 139 5.97 -1.38 5.15
CA LYS A 139 7.44 -1.35 5.10
C LYS A 139 7.95 -0.68 3.82
N ILE A 140 7.41 -1.06 2.66
CA ILE A 140 7.80 -0.46 1.37
C ILE A 140 7.51 1.05 1.36
N ALA A 141 6.32 1.45 1.80
CA ALA A 141 5.94 2.87 1.86
C ALA A 141 6.81 3.67 2.86
N LYS A 142 7.14 3.06 3.99
CA LYS A 142 8.02 3.65 5.01
C LYS A 142 9.45 3.82 4.48
N ASP A 143 10.00 2.78 3.85
CA ASP A 143 11.32 2.84 3.22
C ASP A 143 11.38 3.90 2.11
N LEU A 144 10.31 4.04 1.33
CA LEU A 144 10.19 5.08 0.30
C LEU A 144 10.18 6.48 0.93
N LEU A 145 9.37 6.69 1.98
CA LEU A 145 9.31 7.95 2.71
C LEU A 145 10.67 8.31 3.29
N ASP A 146 11.33 7.37 3.96
CA ASP A 146 12.61 7.61 4.62
C ASP A 146 13.73 7.93 3.62
N LYS A 147 13.74 7.28 2.45
CA LYS A 147 14.66 7.60 1.34
C LYS A 147 14.34 8.94 0.67
N SER A 148 13.09 9.38 0.73
CA SER A 148 12.65 10.64 0.12
C SER A 148 12.97 11.85 1.01
N ILE A 149 13.30 11.65 2.28
CA ILE A 149 13.63 12.73 3.22
C ILE A 149 15.14 12.91 3.28
N LYS A 150 15.61 14.16 3.10
CA LYS A 150 17.03 14.48 3.27
C LYS A 150 17.24 15.81 4.00
N LYS A 151 18.14 15.79 4.96
CA LYS A 151 18.56 16.97 5.74
C LYS A 151 19.63 17.77 5.01
N PHE A 152 19.50 19.08 5.07
CA PHE A 152 20.49 20.02 4.55
C PHE A 152 20.73 21.14 5.57
N GLU A 153 21.98 21.56 5.73
CA GLU A 153 22.33 22.76 6.51
C GLU A 153 22.48 23.99 5.62
N ASP A 154 22.76 23.75 4.33
CA ASP A 154 22.96 24.76 3.31
C ASP A 154 21.82 24.68 2.30
N ILE A 155 21.10 25.79 2.14
CA ILE A 155 19.94 25.88 1.26
C ILE A 155 20.32 25.71 -0.21
N ASP A 156 21.52 26.14 -0.62
CA ASP A 156 21.94 26.03 -2.01
C ASP A 156 22.16 24.57 -2.42
N LYS A 157 22.65 23.73 -1.50
CA LYS A 157 22.80 22.28 -1.73
C LYS A 157 21.47 21.54 -1.82
N ALA A 158 20.39 22.13 -1.32
CA ALA A 158 19.06 21.52 -1.35
C ALA A 158 18.34 21.77 -2.69
N LYS A 159 18.77 22.74 -3.51
CA LYS A 159 18.11 23.12 -4.78
C LYS A 159 18.04 21.98 -5.80
N GLU A 160 19.05 21.14 -5.85
CA GLU A 160 19.12 20.00 -6.80
C GLU A 160 18.43 18.74 -6.28
N PHE A 161 17.99 18.73 -5.01
CA PHE A 161 17.38 17.56 -4.40
C PHE A 161 15.88 17.50 -4.70
N THR A 162 15.45 16.37 -5.26
CA THR A 162 14.03 16.07 -5.45
C THR A 162 13.56 15.15 -4.33
N GLY A 163 12.62 15.62 -3.53
CA GLY A 163 12.07 14.89 -2.39
C GLY A 163 11.58 15.84 -1.30
N ILE A 164 11.60 15.37 -0.05
CA ILE A 164 11.30 16.14 1.14
C ILE A 164 12.61 16.68 1.72
N ILE A 165 12.75 17.99 1.68
CA ILE A 165 13.91 18.73 2.19
C ILE A 165 13.66 19.03 3.67
N GLU A 166 14.60 18.69 4.53
CA GLU A 166 14.62 19.12 5.93
C GLU A 166 15.70 20.18 6.17
N LEU A 167 15.29 21.39 6.59
CA LEU A 167 16.20 22.49 6.91
C LEU A 167 16.09 22.91 8.40
N PRO A 168 17.19 23.38 9.01
CA PRO A 168 17.13 24.07 10.29
C PRO A 168 16.29 25.34 10.20
N TRP A 169 15.35 25.52 11.12
CA TRP A 169 14.43 26.64 11.10
C TRP A 169 14.36 27.36 12.45
N CYS A 170 14.46 28.69 12.41
CA CYS A 170 14.47 29.56 13.59
C CYS A 170 13.09 29.80 14.24
N GLY A 171 12.00 29.36 13.60
CA GLY A 171 10.63 29.61 14.07
C GLY A 171 9.97 30.88 13.50
N ASN A 172 10.65 31.63 12.62
CA ASN A 172 10.06 32.80 11.94
C ASN A 172 9.54 32.42 10.55
N ASN A 173 8.27 32.74 10.27
CA ASN A 173 7.59 32.52 9.00
C ASN A 173 8.26 33.24 7.82
N ASP A 174 8.88 34.41 8.03
CA ASP A 174 9.61 35.10 6.95
C ASP A 174 10.77 34.24 6.42
N CYS A 175 11.36 33.41 7.28
CA CYS A 175 12.43 32.50 6.86
C CYS A 175 11.87 31.32 6.05
N THR A 176 10.70 30.77 6.38
CA THR A 176 10.09 29.70 5.57
C THR A 176 9.65 30.23 4.22
N LEU A 177 9.06 31.42 4.14
CA LEU A 177 8.67 32.04 2.86
C LEU A 177 9.88 32.22 1.92
N LYS A 178 11.01 32.70 2.45
CA LYS A 178 12.26 32.77 1.69
C LYS A 178 12.79 31.40 1.27
N MET A 179 12.66 30.38 2.13
CA MET A 179 13.06 29.01 1.77
C MET A 179 12.18 28.48 0.62
N GLU A 180 10.88 28.71 0.68
CA GLU A 180 9.93 28.34 -0.37
C GLU A 180 10.28 29.00 -1.71
N GLU A 181 10.59 30.30 -1.71
CA GLU A 181 11.00 31.04 -2.91
C GLU A 181 12.32 30.53 -3.49
N ILE A 182 13.33 30.28 -2.65
CA ILE A 182 14.67 29.85 -3.10
C ILE A 182 14.65 28.42 -3.67
N LEU A 183 13.83 27.55 -3.09
CA LEU A 183 13.78 26.12 -3.42
C LEU A 183 12.63 25.76 -4.37
N ASP A 184 11.70 26.68 -4.65
CA ASP A 184 10.48 26.45 -5.44
C ASP A 184 9.65 25.26 -4.90
N VAL A 185 9.35 25.33 -3.60
CA VAL A 185 8.63 24.28 -2.82
C VAL A 185 7.69 24.93 -1.80
N LYS A 186 6.88 24.11 -1.13
CA LYS A 186 6.00 24.54 -0.03
C LYS A 186 6.42 23.92 1.30
N THR A 187 6.18 24.66 2.39
CA THR A 187 6.38 24.19 3.76
C THR A 187 5.32 23.16 4.12
N LEU A 188 5.76 21.96 4.51
CA LEU A 188 4.89 20.86 4.96
C LEU A 188 4.63 20.90 6.47
N GLY A 189 5.54 21.52 7.23
CA GLY A 189 5.45 21.64 8.68
C GLY A 189 6.67 21.11 9.42
N ILE A 190 6.51 20.89 10.70
CA ILE A 190 7.57 20.45 11.62
C ILE A 190 7.35 18.97 11.96
N PRO A 191 8.37 18.11 11.88
CA PRO A 191 8.26 16.74 12.36
C PRO A 191 7.88 16.71 13.85
N ILE A 192 6.86 15.94 14.21
CA ILE A 192 6.42 15.79 15.61
C ILE A 192 7.54 15.15 16.44
N GLU A 193 8.15 14.09 15.91
CA GLU A 193 9.32 13.44 16.50
C GLU A 193 10.58 14.09 15.91
N GLN A 194 11.20 14.98 16.68
CA GLN A 194 12.49 15.57 16.31
C GLN A 194 13.40 15.70 17.54
N ASN A 195 14.68 15.47 17.33
CA ASN A 195 15.72 15.88 18.26
C ASN A 195 15.88 17.41 18.21
N GLN A 196 16.36 17.99 19.30
CA GLN A 196 16.70 19.41 19.36
C GLN A 196 17.68 19.76 18.22
N CYS A 197 17.42 20.89 17.54
CA CYS A 197 18.22 21.32 16.40
C CYS A 197 19.32 22.29 16.84
N ASP A 198 20.56 21.80 16.97
CA ASP A 198 21.72 22.64 17.37
C ASP A 198 22.36 23.39 16.19
N LYS A 199 21.61 23.58 15.10
CA LYS A 199 22.09 24.21 13.86
C LYS A 199 21.61 25.64 13.75
N THR A 200 22.06 26.36 12.71
CA THR A 200 21.61 27.72 12.43
C THR A 200 20.68 27.74 11.23
N CYS A 201 19.68 28.62 11.26
CA CYS A 201 18.77 28.84 10.15
C CYS A 201 19.56 29.31 8.91
N PRO A 202 19.44 28.65 7.75
CA PRO A 202 20.25 28.98 6.58
C PRO A 202 19.94 30.38 6.02
N VAL A 203 18.74 30.92 6.30
CA VAL A 203 18.28 32.24 5.83
C VAL A 203 18.76 33.38 6.73
N CYS A 204 18.50 33.32 8.04
CA CYS A 204 18.77 34.44 8.96
C CYS A 204 20.00 34.24 9.86
N LYS A 205 20.65 33.07 9.79
CA LYS A 205 21.83 32.66 10.57
C LYS A 205 21.64 32.62 12.09
N LYS A 206 20.44 32.87 12.61
CA LYS A 206 20.10 32.70 14.03
C LYS A 206 20.01 31.20 14.39
N PRO A 207 20.15 30.84 15.68
CA PRO A 207 19.94 29.46 16.14
C PRO A 207 18.58 28.92 15.68
N ALA A 208 18.59 27.68 15.17
CA ALA A 208 17.38 26.97 14.82
C ALA A 208 16.68 26.46 16.08
N LYS A 209 15.35 26.43 16.05
CA LYS A 209 14.53 25.82 17.09
C LYS A 209 14.14 24.40 16.70
N ASN A 210 13.81 24.21 15.43
CA ASN A 210 13.23 22.99 14.89
C ASN A 210 13.81 22.68 13.51
N TRP A 211 13.59 21.46 13.03
CA TRP A 211 13.67 21.15 11.61
C TRP A 211 12.33 21.46 10.94
N VAL A 212 12.36 21.98 9.72
CA VAL A 212 11.16 22.19 8.90
C VAL A 212 11.25 21.34 7.65
N ARG A 213 10.14 20.71 7.25
CA ARG A 213 10.01 19.96 6.01
C ARG A 213 9.47 20.86 4.90
N LEU A 214 10.10 20.81 3.74
CA LEU A 214 9.63 21.45 2.51
C LEU A 214 9.64 20.45 1.36
N ALA A 215 8.66 20.51 0.47
CA ALA A 215 8.63 19.70 -0.74
C ALA A 215 7.75 20.34 -1.81
N LYS A 216 7.87 19.86 -3.05
CA LYS A 216 6.84 20.14 -4.06
C LYS A 216 5.53 19.48 -3.63
N THR A 217 4.45 20.23 -3.69
CA THR A 217 3.10 19.76 -3.36
C THR A 217 2.31 19.48 -4.63
N TYR A 218 1.37 18.53 -4.55
CA TYR A 218 0.45 18.17 -5.63
C TYR A 218 -0.53 19.31 -5.96
#